data_AF-A0ABD5DHE5-F1
#
_entry.id   AF-A0ABD5DHE5-F1
#
_cell.length_a   1.000
_cell.length_b   1.000
_cell.length_c   1.000
_cell.angle_alpha   90.00
_cell.angle_beta   90.00
_cell.angle_gamma   90.00
#
_symmetry.space_group_name_H-M   'P 1'
#
loop_
_entity.id
_entity.type
_entity.pdbx_description
1 polymer ?
#
loop_
_entity_poly.entity_id
_entity_poly.type
_entity_poly.pdbx_seq_one_letter_code
_entity_poly.pdbx_strand_id
1 'polypeptide(L)' 'MRVYQGRNEQGMAHAATGFARQALRRQIIACTSSIGPGAANMITAAGTASANRIPLLLLPGDVFATRQPDPVLQQIEQSY' A
#
# COMPACT_ATOMS: atom_id res chain seq x y z
N MET A 1 1.28 19.86 -1.26
CA MET A 1 1.57 18.42 -1.04
C MET A 1 2.59 17.97 -2.08
N ARG A 2 3.68 17.29 -1.68
CA ARG A 2 4.71 16.80 -2.62
C ARG A 2 4.45 15.32 -2.90
N VAL A 3 4.47 14.94 -4.18
CA VAL A 3 4.20 13.57 -4.64
C VAL A 3 5.50 12.94 -5.15
N TYR A 4 5.73 11.69 -4.77
CA TYR A 4 6.84 10.86 -5.26
C TYR A 4 6.24 9.73 -6.09
N GLN A 5 6.54 9.71 -7.39
CA GLN A 5 6.02 8.66 -8.26
C GLN A 5 6.83 7.38 -8.09
N GLY A 6 6.22 6.36 -7.48
CA GLY A 6 6.73 5.00 -7.49
C GLY A 6 6.56 4.37 -8.87
N ARG A 7 7.60 3.73 -9.40
CA ARG A 7 7.50 2.88 -10.62
C ARG A 7 7.11 1.43 -10.30
N ASN A 8 7.14 1.08 -9.02
CA ASN A 8 6.79 -0.22 -8.47
C ASN A 8 6.26 0.00 -7.05
N GLU A 9 5.10 -0.56 -6.73
CA GLU A 9 4.41 -0.37 -5.45
C GLU A 9 5.19 -0.96 -4.27
N GLN A 10 5.86 -2.09 -4.47
CA GLN A 10 6.74 -2.69 -3.46
C GLN A 10 7.92 -1.76 -3.13
N GLY A 11 8.60 -1.25 -4.16
CA GLY A 11 9.72 -0.33 -4.00
C GLY A 11 9.28 1.00 -3.34
N MET A 12 8.12 1.51 -3.72
CA MET A 12 7.51 2.69 -3.12
C MET A 12 7.25 2.51 -1.63
N ALA A 13 6.63 1.39 -1.23
CA ALA A 13 6.32 1.10 0.17
C ALA A 13 7.58 0.87 1.02
N HIS A 14 8.62 0.23 0.46
CA HIS A 14 9.92 0.10 1.13
C HIS A 14 10.63 1.45 1.29
N ALA A 15 10.58 2.33 0.28
CA ALA A 15 11.15 3.67 0.38
C ALA A 15 10.46 4.50 1.48
N ALA A 16 9.14 4.43 1.58
CA ALA A 16 8.39 5.08 2.65
C ALA A 16 8.74 4.52 4.04
N THR A 17 8.90 3.19 4.16
CA THR A 17 9.36 2.53 5.39
C THR A 17 10.76 3.00 5.79
N GLY A 18 11.68 3.08 4.82
CA GLY A 18 13.04 3.60 5.03
C GLY A 18 13.06 5.05 5.49
N PHE A 19 12.23 5.91 4.87
CA PHE A 19 12.05 7.29 5.28
C PHE A 19 11.55 7.41 6.72
N ALA A 20 10.50 6.66 7.08
CA ALA A 20 9.95 6.67 8.43
C ALA A 20 10.98 6.20 9.47
N ARG A 21 11.81 5.19 9.13
CA ARG A 21 12.91 4.73 9.98
C ARG A 21 13.97 5.83 10.17
N GLN A 22 14.39 6.48 9.08
CA GLN A 22 15.40 7.55 9.11
C GLN A 22 14.90 8.78 9.87
N ALA A 23 13.60 9.08 9.79
CA ALA A 23 12.95 10.16 10.52
C ALA A 23 12.62 9.81 11.98
N LEU A 24 13.22 8.75 12.54
CA LEU A 24 13.00 8.27 13.91
C LEU A 24 11.51 8.02 14.22
N ARG A 25 10.75 7.55 13.22
CA ARG A 25 9.31 7.27 13.31
C ARG A 25 8.45 8.53 13.59
N ARG A 26 8.98 9.74 13.38
CA ARG A 26 8.27 11.01 13.60
C ARG A 26 7.60 11.58 12.35
N GLN A 27 7.90 11.01 11.19
CA GLN A 27 7.33 11.42 9.90
C GLN A 27 7.05 10.19 9.05
N ILE A 28 6.09 10.33 8.13
CA ILE A 28 5.69 9.27 7.21
C ILE A 28 5.51 9.84 5.81
N ILE A 29 5.66 8.98 4.81
CA ILE A 29 5.17 9.21 3.45
C ILE A 29 4.03 8.21 3.24
N ALA A 30 2.85 8.70 2.86
CA ALA A 30 1.72 7.84 2.54
C ALA A 30 1.95 7.17 1.18
N CYS A 31 1.67 5.87 1.09
CA CYS A 31 1.74 5.11 -0.16
C CYS A 31 0.32 4.83 -0.67
N THR A 32 0.06 5.16 -1.93
CA THR A 32 -1.23 4.96 -2.58
C THR A 32 -1.07 4.03 -3.77
N SER A 33 -1.96 3.06 -3.95
CA SER A 33 -1.99 2.17 -5.12
C SER A 33 -3.40 2.05 -5.69
N SER A 34 -3.52 1.52 -6.91
CA SER A 34 -4.81 1.07 -7.44
C SER A 34 -5.35 -0.14 -6.64
N ILE A 35 -6.55 -0.58 -7.01
CA ILE A 35 -7.13 -1.86 -6.57
C ILE A 35 -6.27 -3.05 -7.02
N GLY A 36 -6.41 -4.18 -6.32
CA GLY A 36 -5.93 -5.47 -6.81
C GLY A 36 -4.41 -5.69 -6.72
N PRO A 37 -3.73 -6.08 -7.81
CA PRO A 37 -2.32 -6.47 -7.78
C PRO A 37 -1.38 -5.38 -7.23
N GLY A 38 -1.64 -4.11 -7.53
CA GLY A 38 -0.85 -2.99 -7.01
C GLY A 38 -0.95 -2.85 -5.49
N ALA A 39 -2.12 -3.13 -4.92
CA ALA A 39 -2.31 -3.18 -3.47
C ALA A 39 -1.59 -4.37 -2.85
N ALA A 40 -1.69 -5.56 -3.46
CA ALA A 40 -1.02 -6.77 -3.01
C ALA A 40 0.52 -6.64 -3.01
N ASN A 41 1.09 -5.92 -3.97
CA ASN A 41 2.54 -5.66 -4.06
C ASN A 41 3.10 -4.88 -2.85
N MET A 42 2.27 -4.18 -2.09
CA MET A 42 2.70 -3.46 -0.88
C MET A 42 2.76 -4.36 0.37
N ILE A 43 2.20 -5.59 0.33
CA ILE A 43 2.07 -6.48 1.50
C ILE A 43 3.44 -6.86 2.08
N THR A 44 4.44 -7.13 1.24
CA THR A 44 5.81 -7.45 1.70
C THR A 44 6.41 -6.30 2.53
N ALA A 45 6.18 -5.06 2.10
CA ALA A 45 6.62 -3.89 2.84
C ALA A 45 5.81 -3.69 4.13
N ALA A 46 4.50 -3.94 4.10
CA ALA A 46 3.64 -3.91 5.28
C ALA A 46 4.08 -4.92 6.36
N GLY A 47 4.41 -6.15 5.96
CA GLY A 47 4.93 -7.18 6.86
C GLY A 47 6.26 -6.77 7.49
N THR A 48 7.17 -6.22 6.69
CA THR A 48 8.46 -5.72 7.17
C THR A 48 8.31 -4.55 8.15
N ALA A 49 7.44 -3.58 7.83
CA ALA A 49 7.17 -2.42 8.70
C ALA A 49 6.53 -2.85 10.03
N SER A 50 5.58 -3.79 9.98
CA SER A 50 4.92 -4.35 11.16
C SER A 50 5.91 -5.07 12.08
N ALA A 51 6.75 -5.95 11.52
CA ALA A 51 7.78 -6.67 12.27
C ALA A 51 8.79 -5.73 12.97
N ASN A 52 9.12 -4.60 12.33
CA ASN A 52 10.10 -3.63 12.85
C ASN A 52 9.48 -2.46 13.63
N ARG A 53 8.16 -2.45 13.85
CA ARG A 53 7.41 -1.34 14.47
C ARG A 53 7.73 0.00 13.81
N ILE A 54 7.66 0.04 12.48
CA ILE A 54 7.86 1.25 11.68
C ILE A 54 6.48 1.74 11.21
N PRO A 55 6.12 3.01 11.44
CA PRO A 55 4.85 3.53 10.95
C PRO A 55 4.86 3.62 9.42
N LEU A 56 3.89 2.95 8.79
CA LEU A 56 3.68 2.94 7.34
C LEU A 56 2.18 3.11 7.07
N LEU A 57 1.81 4.11 6.26
CA LEU A 57 0.43 4.37 5.87
C LEU A 57 0.21 3.92 4.43
N LEU A 58 -0.64 2.91 4.25
CA LEU A 58 -1.04 2.38 2.95
C LEU A 58 -2.49 2.77 2.67
N LEU A 59 -2.74 3.35 1.50
CA LEU A 59 -4.07 3.73 1.01
C LEU A 59 -4.33 2.98 -0.31
N PRO A 60 -4.66 1.67 -0.24
CA PRO A 60 -5.05 0.94 -1.43
C PRO A 60 -6.42 1.45 -1.92
N GLY A 61 -6.59 1.53 -3.24
CA GLY A 61 -7.93 1.65 -3.81
C GLY A 61 -8.75 0.40 -3.49
N ASP A 62 -10.08 0.55 -3.45
CA ASP A 62 -11.06 -0.55 -3.41
C ASP A 62 -12.19 -0.31 -4.43
N VAL A 63 -12.97 -1.34 -4.73
CA VAL A 63 -14.20 -1.24 -5.52
C VAL A 63 -15.30 -0.52 -4.72
N PHE A 64 -16.25 0.11 -5.42
CA PHE A 64 -17.39 0.75 -4.76
C PHE A 64 -18.26 -0.29 -4.03
N ALA A 65 -18.57 -0.05 -2.76
CA ALA A 65 -19.41 -0.92 -1.93
C ALA A 65 -20.82 -1.20 -2.50
N THR A 66 -21.29 -0.42 -3.48
CA THR A 66 -22.62 -0.52 -4.09
C THR A 66 -22.64 -1.17 -5.49
N ARG A 67 -21.49 -1.63 -6.02
CA ARG A 67 -21.46 -2.26 -7.35
C ARG A 67 -21.76 -3.76 -7.27
N GLN A 68 -22.92 -4.14 -7.81
CA GLN A 68 -23.44 -5.51 -7.83
C GLN A 68 -23.00 -6.46 -8.98
N PRO A 69 -22.26 -6.09 -10.06
CA PRO A 69 -21.81 -7.10 -11.00
C PRO A 69 -20.42 -7.61 -10.59
N ASP A 70 -20.40 -8.74 -9.89
CA ASP A 70 -19.22 -9.62 -9.81
C ASP A 70 -19.04 -10.39 -11.14
N PRO A 71 -17.82 -10.61 -11.65
CA PRO A 71 -16.52 -10.12 -11.15
C PRO A 71 -16.06 -8.83 -11.86
N VAL A 72 -15.39 -7.94 -11.11
CA VAL A 72 -14.79 -6.70 -11.66
C VAL A 72 -13.30 -6.87 -11.96
N LEU A 73 -12.83 -6.19 -13.01
CA LEU A 73 -11.41 -6.08 -13.36
C LEU A 73 -10.60 -5.62 -12.13
N GLN A 74 -9.59 -6.42 -11.75
CA GLN A 74 -8.65 -6.20 -10.63
C GLN A 74 -9.16 -6.50 -9.20
N GLN A 75 -10.24 -7.28 -9.03
CA GLN A 75 -10.63 -7.78 -7.71
C GLN A 75 -9.66 -8.87 -7.20
N ILE A 76 -9.35 -8.85 -5.90
CA ILE A 76 -8.61 -9.93 -5.22
C ILE A 76 -9.59 -11.06 -4.90
N GLU A 77 -9.20 -12.30 -5.16
CA GLU A 77 -10.02 -13.48 -4.86
C GLU A 77 -10.32 -13.56 -3.36
N GLN A 78 -11.61 -13.63 -3.02
CA GLN A 78 -12.08 -13.96 -1.67
C GLN A 78 -12.45 -15.44 -1.63
N SER A 79 -11.92 -16.18 -0.66
CA SER A 79 -12.35 -17.55 -0.41
C SER A 79 -13.71 -17.53 0.29
N TYR A 80 -14.72 -18.17 -0.33
CA TYR A 80 -16.01 -18.46 0.30
C TYR A 80 -15.86 -19.49 1.42
#